data_AF-A0A8H5SZV7-F1
#
_entry.id   AF-A0A8H5SZV7-F1
#
_cell.length_a   1.000
_cell.length_b   1.000
_cell.length_c   1.000
_cell.angle_alpha   90.00
_cell.angle_beta   90.00
_cell.angle_gamma   90.00
#
_symmetry.space_group_name_H-M   'P 1'
#
loop_
_entity.id
_entity.type
_entity.pdbx_description
1 polymer ?
#
loop_
_entity_poly.entity_id
_entity_poly.type
_entity_poly.pdbx_seq_one_letter_code
_entity_poly.pdbx_strand_id
1 'polypeptide(L)'
;MKIHTALRSGPLLGISLDKDAYIPGDMVTGHVFRQFQTISPDASVSICMFGRGRTIGVIGNNSQEYRGLFDLCYRPKIIFQGPIHIQSSTHKHKWPFNVQLPKYLNDSTPLGPVNHTPPSYKLRTKNMAAVIEYVIKAKITMTVQGHEEVLEATFPFRVICVTPESPIADFRLKRYYYERAVSSHRLIPGMQDVKVSWKDKIKQSLHSSKDPALTFDLFVEVPKIVQLDNPTPIPFRLLVSPNWEETSNDIRDEAQDVKLVSVHVSIITITTIICHAGLQVPESTEVDLGLSQAILQRGDTIRIPFTADPQPIDIGEMINLRIGQKTGYPRRWTSVQSEFTHSFQIYNIRVSHQLKWSVQGEIAGERFKAEGKSDLLILKPSDDRPESQDVVLEAGERIPLRQDSSWIRPPAEEQLPSFLDAQMDERVIGIAHS
;
A
#
# COMPACT_ATOMS: atom_id res chain seq x y z
N MET A 1 -8.71 -15.33 21.40
CA MET A 1 -8.44 -13.93 21.81
C MET A 1 -9.19 -12.99 20.86
N LYS A 2 -10.22 -12.29 21.34
CA LYS A 2 -11.04 -11.38 20.52
C LYS A 2 -10.42 -9.98 20.61
N ILE A 3 -9.72 -9.57 19.56
CA ILE A 3 -8.87 -8.36 19.55
C ILE A 3 -9.49 -7.26 18.70
N HIS A 4 -10.38 -7.62 17.77
CA HIS A 4 -11.14 -6.71 16.92
C HIS A 4 -12.54 -6.46 17.49
N THR A 5 -13.09 -5.29 17.20
CA THR A 5 -14.50 -4.98 17.43
C THR A 5 -15.35 -5.67 16.38
N ALA A 6 -16.37 -6.42 16.82
CA ALA A 6 -17.28 -7.11 15.92
C ALA A 6 -18.29 -6.12 15.31
N LEU A 7 -18.67 -6.35 14.05
CA LEU A 7 -19.87 -5.74 13.48
C LEU A 7 -21.08 -6.18 14.31
N ARG A 8 -21.80 -5.21 14.88
CA ARG A 8 -23.07 -5.39 15.58
C ARG A 8 -24.07 -4.46 14.93
N SER A 9 -24.75 -4.95 13.90
CA SER A 9 -25.73 -4.20 13.13
C SER A 9 -26.88 -5.15 12.81
N GLY A 10 -28.12 -4.76 13.11
CA GLY A 10 -29.28 -5.62 12.97
C GLY A 10 -30.60 -4.85 12.91
N PRO A 11 -31.75 -5.55 12.89
CA PRO A 11 -33.06 -4.91 12.76
C PRO A 11 -33.43 -4.06 13.97
N LEU A 12 -32.96 -4.39 15.18
CA LEU A 12 -33.20 -3.59 16.38
C LEU A 12 -32.45 -2.26 16.34
N LEU A 13 -31.20 -2.26 15.90
CA LEU A 13 -30.42 -1.07 15.61
C LEU A 13 -29.28 -1.47 14.68
N GLY A 14 -29.08 -0.68 13.63
CA GLY A 14 -28.04 -0.92 12.65
C GLY A 14 -27.41 0.37 12.16
N ILE A 15 -26.25 0.22 11.55
CA ILE A 15 -25.49 1.28 10.89
C ILE A 15 -25.22 0.82 9.46
N SER A 16 -25.34 1.74 8.52
CA SER A 16 -24.91 1.58 7.14
C SER A 16 -24.05 2.77 6.76
N LEU A 17 -22.86 2.52 6.24
CA LEU A 17 -21.97 3.53 5.69
C LEU A 17 -22.12 3.60 4.17
N ASP A 18 -21.79 4.75 3.60
CA ASP A 18 -21.83 4.95 2.15
C ASP A 18 -20.58 4.40 1.44
N LYS A 19 -19.49 4.18 2.19
CA LYS A 19 -18.22 3.63 1.71
C LYS A 19 -17.64 2.63 2.72
N ASP A 20 -16.81 1.71 2.24
CA ASP A 20 -16.12 0.71 3.06
C ASP A 20 -14.75 1.16 3.58
N ALA A 21 -14.16 2.16 2.91
CA ALA A 21 -12.86 2.72 3.25
C ALA A 21 -12.85 4.25 3.14
N TYR A 22 -12.07 4.88 4.03
CA TYR A 22 -11.94 6.32 4.16
C TYR A 22 -10.47 6.72 4.29
N ILE A 23 -10.16 7.94 3.91
CA ILE A 23 -8.83 8.55 4.04
C ILE A 23 -8.88 9.60 5.15
N PRO A 24 -7.81 9.81 5.95
CA PRO A 24 -7.77 10.89 6.93
C PRO A 24 -8.17 12.25 6.34
N GLY A 25 -9.12 12.93 6.96
CA GLY A 25 -9.75 14.15 6.45
C GLY A 25 -11.12 13.94 5.81
N ASP A 26 -11.44 12.72 5.36
CA ASP A 26 -12.73 12.42 4.73
C ASP A 26 -13.91 12.66 5.68
N MET A 27 -15.05 13.04 5.10
CA MET A 27 -16.34 13.01 5.78
C MET A 27 -16.92 11.60 5.71
N VAL A 28 -17.06 10.95 6.86
CA VAL A 28 -17.73 9.67 6.99
C VAL A 28 -19.23 9.89 7.04
N THR A 29 -19.92 9.45 6.00
CA THR A 29 -21.37 9.58 5.82
C THR A 29 -22.06 8.22 5.86
N GLY A 30 -23.30 8.23 6.31
CA GLY A 30 -24.14 7.05 6.40
C GLY A 30 -25.43 7.32 7.15
N HIS A 31 -26.06 6.26 7.64
CA HIS A 31 -27.25 6.37 8.46
C HIS A 31 -27.32 5.29 9.54
N VAL A 32 -27.90 5.66 10.68
CA VAL A 32 -28.39 4.72 11.68
C VAL A 32 -29.79 4.29 11.25
N PHE A 33 -30.11 3.01 11.37
CA PHE A 33 -31.45 2.52 11.06
C PHE A 33 -32.02 1.63 12.16
N ARG A 34 -33.34 1.61 12.23
CA ARG A 34 -34.12 0.65 13.01
C ARG A 34 -35.24 0.09 12.15
N GLN A 35 -35.45 -1.21 12.25
CA GLN A 35 -36.43 -2.00 11.52
C GLN A 35 -37.19 -2.88 12.51
N PHE A 36 -37.78 -2.24 13.52
CA PHE A 36 -38.57 -2.90 14.56
C PHE A 36 -39.69 -1.98 14.98
N GLN A 37 -40.89 -2.53 15.20
CA GLN A 37 -42.04 -1.74 15.62
C GLN A 37 -41.72 -1.02 16.92
N THR A 38 -41.96 0.29 16.98
CA THR A 38 -41.56 1.11 18.14
C THR A 38 -42.45 2.32 18.24
N ILE A 39 -42.94 2.58 19.45
CA ILE A 39 -43.64 3.80 19.81
C ILE A 39 -42.92 4.32 21.04
N SER A 40 -42.31 5.49 20.91
CA SER A 40 -41.59 6.14 22.00
C SER A 40 -41.86 7.65 21.97
N PRO A 41 -42.40 8.24 23.04
CA PRO A 41 -42.68 9.67 23.09
C PRO A 41 -41.40 10.51 23.21
N ASP A 42 -40.33 9.92 23.75
CA ASP A 42 -39.03 10.54 23.88
C ASP A 42 -37.94 9.52 23.58
N ALA A 43 -37.12 9.86 22.58
CA ALA A 43 -35.97 9.08 22.19
C ALA A 43 -34.84 9.99 21.71
N SER A 44 -33.61 9.52 21.90
CA SER A 44 -32.42 10.15 21.35
C SER A 44 -31.59 9.11 20.60
N VAL A 45 -31.08 9.51 19.43
CA VAL A 45 -30.11 8.73 18.67
C VAL A 45 -28.82 9.52 18.63
N SER A 46 -27.73 8.86 19.01
CA SER A 46 -26.39 9.44 18.97
C SER A 46 -25.43 8.50 18.27
N ILE A 47 -24.39 9.09 17.69
CA ILE A 47 -23.25 8.38 17.15
C ILE A 47 -21.97 8.84 17.84
N CYS A 48 -20.98 7.96 17.90
CA CYS A 48 -19.59 8.34 18.14
C CYS A 48 -18.69 7.56 17.20
N MET A 49 -17.63 8.22 16.74
CA MET A 49 -16.56 7.58 15.99
C MET A 49 -15.31 7.56 16.87
N PHE A 50 -14.67 6.40 16.92
CA PHE A 50 -13.40 6.23 17.62
C PHE A 50 -12.48 5.34 16.81
N GLY A 51 -11.18 5.63 16.88
CA GLY A 51 -10.13 4.73 16.44
C GLY A 51 -9.44 4.15 17.65
N ARG A 52 -8.94 2.92 17.54
CA ARG A 52 -8.30 2.21 18.64
C ARG A 52 -7.15 1.36 18.15
N GLY A 53 -6.03 1.42 18.85
CA GLY A 53 -4.95 0.44 18.71
C GLY A 53 -4.97 -0.58 19.82
N ARG A 54 -4.72 -1.85 19.49
CA ARG A 54 -4.51 -2.90 20.48
C ARG A 54 -3.39 -3.85 20.06
N THR A 55 -2.42 -4.03 20.93
CA THR A 55 -1.29 -4.96 20.72
C THR A 55 -1.26 -6.01 21.81
N ILE A 56 -0.87 -7.22 21.44
CA ILE A 56 -0.60 -8.36 22.30
C ILE A 56 0.66 -9.04 21.77
N GLY A 57 1.72 -9.10 22.57
CA GLY A 57 2.96 -9.81 22.22
C GLY A 57 3.35 -10.80 23.32
N VAL A 58 3.85 -11.97 22.92
CA VAL A 58 4.35 -13.01 23.83
C VAL A 58 5.88 -12.99 23.86
N ILE A 59 6.47 -12.89 25.06
CA ILE A 59 7.93 -12.87 25.25
C ILE A 59 8.39 -14.13 26.00
N GLY A 60 9.33 -14.87 25.41
CA GLY A 60 9.98 -16.04 26.00
C GLY A 60 9.07 -17.28 26.16
N ASN A 61 9.65 -18.37 26.68
CA ASN A 61 8.93 -19.63 26.90
C ASN A 61 7.93 -19.59 28.08
N ASN A 62 8.08 -18.62 28.99
CA ASN A 62 7.19 -18.42 30.16
C ASN A 62 6.02 -17.44 29.88
N SER A 63 5.77 -17.12 28.61
CA SER A 63 4.63 -16.36 28.10
C SER A 63 4.26 -15.08 28.88
N GLN A 64 5.13 -14.07 28.85
CA GLN A 64 4.74 -12.72 29.30
C GLN A 64 3.92 -12.04 28.20
N GLU A 65 2.75 -11.51 28.56
CA GLU A 65 1.84 -10.82 27.64
C GLU A 65 1.99 -9.29 27.77
N TYR A 66 2.32 -8.60 26.68
CA TYR A 66 2.33 -7.13 26.66
C TYR A 66 1.09 -6.56 25.97
N ARG A 67 0.39 -5.61 26.62
CA ARG A 67 -0.81 -4.96 26.10
C ARG A 67 -0.62 -3.45 25.93
N GLY A 68 -0.96 -2.95 24.75
CA GLY A 68 -1.09 -1.52 24.47
C GLY A 68 -2.52 -1.18 24.08
N LEU A 69 -3.00 -0.02 24.51
CA LEU A 69 -4.30 0.57 24.13
C LEU A 69 -4.13 2.07 23.92
N PHE A 70 -4.68 2.60 22.83
CA PHE A 70 -4.78 4.03 22.59
C PHE A 70 -6.09 4.35 21.86
N ASP A 71 -6.69 5.49 22.16
CA ASP A 71 -7.95 5.96 21.59
C ASP A 71 -7.69 7.21 20.72
N LEU A 72 -8.24 7.22 19.50
CA LEU A 72 -7.91 8.22 18.49
C LEU A 72 -8.94 9.37 18.39
N CYS A 73 -10.20 9.12 18.72
CA CYS A 73 -11.28 10.12 18.69
C CYS A 73 -12.39 9.71 19.65
N TYR A 74 -13.00 10.67 20.36
CA TYR A 74 -14.22 10.41 21.12
C TYR A 74 -15.04 11.68 21.29
N ARG A 75 -16.08 11.86 20.46
CA ARG A 75 -17.13 12.85 20.71
C ARG A 75 -18.50 12.30 20.29
N PRO A 76 -19.40 12.03 21.24
CA PRO A 76 -20.79 11.72 20.91
C PRO A 76 -21.45 12.90 20.20
N LYS A 77 -22.17 12.63 19.12
CA LYS A 77 -23.00 13.58 18.38
C LYS A 77 -24.43 13.05 18.38
N ILE A 78 -25.36 13.83 18.93
CA ILE A 78 -26.79 13.55 18.82
C ILE A 78 -27.21 13.84 17.39
N ILE A 79 -27.83 12.86 16.73
CA ILE A 79 -28.31 12.97 15.34
C ILE A 79 -29.84 13.01 15.26
N PHE A 80 -30.51 12.68 16.36
CA PHE A 80 -31.96 12.79 16.49
C PHE A 80 -32.34 12.91 17.97
N GLN A 81 -33.35 13.75 18.24
CA GLN A 81 -34.02 13.84 19.52
C GLN A 81 -35.50 14.13 19.30
N GLY A 82 -36.38 13.35 19.94
CA GLY A 82 -37.83 13.51 19.83
C GLY A 82 -38.60 12.19 19.78
N PRO A 83 -39.90 12.24 19.45
CA PRO A 83 -40.75 11.06 19.41
C PRO A 83 -40.44 10.16 18.20
N ILE A 84 -40.52 8.85 18.40
CA ILE A 84 -40.34 7.84 17.34
C ILE A 84 -41.60 6.99 17.22
N HIS A 85 -42.09 6.86 15.99
CA HIS A 85 -43.15 5.94 15.62
C HIS A 85 -42.76 5.12 14.40
N ILE A 86 -42.53 3.82 14.60
CA ILE A 86 -42.23 2.83 13.57
C ILE A 86 -43.37 1.82 13.59
N GLN A 87 -44.24 1.88 12.58
CA GLN A 87 -45.49 1.12 12.53
C GLN A 87 -45.32 -0.36 12.18
N SER A 88 -44.29 -0.70 11.39
CA SER A 88 -44.07 -2.06 10.88
C SER A 88 -42.59 -2.39 10.78
N SER A 89 -42.23 -3.64 11.02
CA SER A 89 -40.89 -4.19 10.79
C SER A 89 -40.53 -4.33 9.30
N THR A 90 -41.42 -3.95 8.37
CA THR A 90 -41.11 -3.95 6.93
C THR A 90 -40.38 -2.69 6.47
N HIS A 91 -40.47 -1.59 7.22
CA HIS A 91 -39.86 -0.31 6.85
C HIS A 91 -38.69 0.04 7.77
N LYS A 92 -37.57 0.45 7.16
CA LYS A 92 -36.41 0.95 7.89
C LYS A 92 -36.60 2.44 8.17
N HIS A 93 -36.74 2.81 9.44
CA HIS A 93 -36.57 4.20 9.83
C HIS A 93 -35.07 4.53 9.85
N LYS A 94 -34.68 5.68 9.30
CA LYS A 94 -33.27 6.03 9.05
C LYS A 94 -32.96 7.43 9.58
N TRP A 95 -31.86 7.56 10.30
CA TRP A 95 -31.30 8.82 10.76
C TRP A 95 -29.93 9.04 10.09
N PRO A 96 -29.82 9.98 9.15
CA PRO A 96 -28.56 10.25 8.47
C PRO A 96 -27.56 10.88 9.43
N PHE A 97 -26.27 10.65 9.18
CA PHE A 97 -25.20 11.30 9.91
C PHE A 97 -24.01 11.64 9.02
N ASN A 98 -23.21 12.58 9.51
CA ASN A 98 -21.87 12.86 9.03
C ASN A 98 -20.93 13.08 10.22
N VAL A 99 -19.71 12.58 10.10
CA VAL A 99 -18.62 12.80 11.06
C VAL A 99 -17.30 12.93 10.30
N GLN A 100 -16.47 13.91 10.66
CA GLN A 100 -15.19 14.13 10.00
C GLN A 100 -14.12 13.22 10.61
N LEU A 101 -13.45 12.42 9.77
CA LEU A 101 -12.26 11.66 10.17
C LEU A 101 -11.07 12.63 10.31
N PRO A 102 -10.45 12.75 11.48
CA PRO A 102 -9.34 13.70 11.63
C PRO A 102 -8.17 13.35 10.71
N LYS A 103 -7.55 14.38 10.15
CA LYS A 103 -6.30 14.25 9.37
C LYS A 103 -5.08 14.11 10.29
N TYR A 104 -5.12 14.80 11.42
CA TYR A 104 -4.07 14.86 12.43
C TYR A 104 -4.61 14.42 13.78
N LEU A 105 -3.79 13.74 14.55
CA LEU A 105 -4.08 13.37 15.93
C LEU A 105 -3.38 14.38 16.84
N ASN A 106 -4.08 14.92 17.83
CA ASN A 106 -3.48 15.76 18.86
C ASN A 106 -3.26 14.90 20.11
N ASP A 107 -2.32 13.96 20.01
CA ASP A 107 -2.03 13.03 21.11
C ASP A 107 -0.52 12.91 21.32
N SER A 108 -0.07 13.28 22.51
CA SER A 108 1.33 13.15 22.93
C SER A 108 1.58 11.71 23.34
N THR A 109 2.35 10.97 22.53
CA THR A 109 2.66 9.57 22.83
C THR A 109 4.02 9.43 23.52
N PRO A 110 4.27 8.33 24.28
CA PRO A 110 5.58 8.06 24.90
C PRO A 110 6.75 7.97 23.90
N LEU A 111 6.47 7.83 22.60
CA LEU A 111 7.45 7.69 21.52
C LEU A 111 7.53 8.94 20.63
N GLY A 112 6.87 10.04 21.02
CA GLY A 112 6.85 11.32 20.30
C GLY A 112 5.44 11.73 19.83
N PRO A 113 5.27 12.95 19.30
CA PRO A 113 3.99 13.40 18.76
C PRO A 113 3.62 12.57 17.52
N VAL A 114 2.43 11.96 17.53
CA VAL A 114 1.87 11.33 16.33
C VAL A 114 1.04 12.37 15.63
N ASN A 115 1.57 12.93 14.55
CA ASN A 115 0.87 14.00 13.84
C ASN A 115 -0.18 13.48 12.84
N HIS A 116 -0.28 12.18 12.56
CA HIS A 116 -1.17 11.68 11.51
C HIS A 116 -1.99 10.47 11.94
N THR A 117 -3.23 10.43 11.47
CA THR A 117 -4.13 9.29 11.64
C THR A 117 -3.57 8.04 10.96
N PRO A 118 -3.36 6.92 11.68
CA PRO A 118 -2.75 5.70 11.13
C PRO A 118 -3.67 4.96 10.16
N PRO A 119 -3.10 4.12 9.28
CA PRO A 119 -3.92 3.19 8.50
C PRO A 119 -4.58 2.16 9.43
N SER A 120 -5.71 1.60 9.00
CA SER A 120 -6.21 0.36 9.57
C SER A 120 -5.19 -0.74 9.35
N TYR A 121 -4.89 -1.48 10.41
CA TYR A 121 -3.88 -2.54 10.39
C TYR A 121 -4.33 -3.73 11.21
N LYS A 122 -3.98 -4.94 10.77
CA LYS A 122 -4.29 -6.17 11.50
C LYS A 122 -3.23 -7.22 11.25
N LEU A 123 -2.67 -7.74 12.33
CA LEU A 123 -1.83 -8.92 12.37
C LEU A 123 -2.37 -9.86 13.43
N ARG A 124 -2.41 -11.15 13.11
CA ARG A 124 -2.71 -12.21 14.08
C ARG A 124 -1.90 -13.45 13.75
N THR A 125 -0.97 -13.78 14.64
CA THR A 125 -0.19 -15.02 14.63
C THR A 125 -0.41 -15.78 15.95
N LYS A 126 0.34 -16.87 16.14
CA LYS A 126 0.33 -17.62 17.41
C LYS A 126 0.91 -16.79 18.56
N ASN A 127 1.91 -15.95 18.27
CA ASN A 127 2.73 -15.26 19.28
C ASN A 127 2.45 -13.75 19.35
N MET A 128 1.78 -13.19 18.34
CA MET A 128 1.51 -11.77 18.26
C MET A 128 0.11 -11.49 17.73
N ALA A 129 -0.49 -10.43 18.23
CA ALA A 129 -1.57 -9.77 17.55
C ALA A 129 -1.45 -8.25 17.68
N ALA A 130 -1.65 -7.55 16.58
CA ALA A 130 -1.67 -6.10 16.53
C ALA A 130 -2.87 -5.67 15.68
N VAL A 131 -3.63 -4.69 16.16
CA VAL A 131 -4.75 -4.13 15.41
C VAL A 131 -4.77 -2.62 15.58
N ILE A 132 -5.06 -1.92 14.50
CA ILE A 132 -5.48 -0.52 14.47
C ILE A 132 -6.81 -0.51 13.74
N GLU A 133 -7.89 -0.22 14.45
CA GLU A 133 -9.25 -0.27 13.91
C GLU A 133 -10.01 1.03 14.16
N TYR A 134 -10.99 1.31 13.30
CA TYR A 134 -11.88 2.44 13.42
C TYR A 134 -13.31 1.95 13.43
N VAL A 135 -14.12 2.52 14.32
CA VAL A 135 -15.46 2.06 14.59
C VAL A 135 -16.39 3.25 14.74
N ILE A 136 -17.56 3.16 14.09
CA ILE A 136 -18.71 3.98 14.44
C ILE A 136 -19.59 3.17 15.39
N LYS A 137 -19.94 3.78 16.51
CA LYS A 137 -20.92 3.26 17.46
C LYS A 137 -22.14 4.15 17.43
N ALA A 138 -23.31 3.55 17.30
CA ALA A 138 -24.60 4.21 17.45
C ALA A 138 -25.23 3.76 18.77
N LYS A 139 -25.87 4.69 19.47
CA LYS A 139 -26.66 4.45 20.67
C LYS A 139 -28.04 5.07 20.46
N ILE A 140 -29.08 4.29 20.71
CA ILE A 140 -30.45 4.79 20.81
C ILE A 140 -30.92 4.61 22.26
N THR A 141 -31.46 5.67 22.83
CA THR A 141 -32.14 5.68 24.12
C THR A 141 -33.60 6.01 23.84
N MET A 142 -34.54 5.23 24.37
CA MET A 142 -35.98 5.35 24.09
C MET A 142 -36.78 5.13 25.36
N THR A 143 -37.91 5.81 25.53
CA THR A 143 -38.90 5.44 26.54
C THR A 143 -39.96 4.52 25.93
N VAL A 144 -40.07 3.29 26.41
CA VAL A 144 -41.06 2.29 25.94
C VAL A 144 -41.85 1.81 27.15
N GLN A 145 -43.18 1.98 27.13
CA GLN A 145 -44.08 1.60 28.25
C GLN A 145 -43.64 2.17 29.62
N GLY A 146 -43.07 3.38 29.64
CA GLY A 146 -42.60 4.03 30.86
C GLY A 146 -41.20 3.59 31.35
N HIS A 147 -40.53 2.68 30.63
CA HIS A 147 -39.16 2.25 30.92
C HIS A 147 -38.17 2.80 29.88
N GLU A 148 -36.96 3.11 30.33
CA GLU A 148 -35.86 3.46 29.43
C GLU A 148 -35.26 2.19 28.81
N GLU A 149 -35.25 2.12 27.49
CA GLU A 149 -34.59 1.10 26.70
C GLU A 149 -33.36 1.71 26.00
N VAL A 150 -32.22 1.01 26.10
CA VAL A 150 -30.96 1.43 25.47
C VAL A 150 -30.45 0.32 24.55
N LEU A 151 -30.23 0.65 23.29
CA LEU A 151 -29.65 -0.27 22.31
C LEU A 151 -28.42 0.35 21.65
N GLU A 152 -27.49 -0.51 21.25
CA GLU A 152 -26.22 -0.12 20.65
C GLU A 152 -25.93 -0.91 19.37
N ALA A 153 -25.30 -0.25 18.41
CA ALA A 153 -24.78 -0.85 17.20
C ALA A 153 -23.33 -0.41 16.99
N THR A 154 -22.50 -1.27 16.41
CA THR A 154 -21.10 -0.98 16.08
C THR A 154 -20.79 -1.39 14.66
N PHE A 155 -20.11 -0.51 13.92
CA PHE A 155 -19.73 -0.72 12.54
C PHE A 155 -18.24 -0.40 12.36
N PRO A 156 -17.37 -1.41 12.22
CA PRO A 156 -15.97 -1.20 11.89
C PRO A 156 -15.83 -0.77 10.43
N PHE A 157 -14.92 0.15 10.14
CA PHE A 157 -14.61 0.60 8.79
C PHE A 157 -13.09 0.72 8.59
N ARG A 158 -12.65 0.77 7.33
CA ARG A 158 -11.22 0.85 7.00
C ARG A 158 -10.76 2.30 6.85
N VAL A 159 -9.60 2.60 7.39
CA VAL A 159 -8.85 3.81 7.08
C VAL A 159 -7.63 3.43 6.25
N ILE A 160 -7.48 4.10 5.11
CA ILE A 160 -6.31 3.96 4.23
C ILE A 160 -5.56 5.30 4.20
N CYS A 161 -4.23 5.25 4.18
CA CYS A 161 -3.43 6.46 4.07
C CYS A 161 -2.94 6.60 2.63
N VAL A 162 -3.21 7.75 2.02
CA VAL A 162 -2.68 8.16 0.71
C VAL A 162 -1.69 9.31 0.90
N THR A 163 -0.95 9.64 -0.15
CA THR A 163 -0.11 10.85 -0.24
C THR A 163 -0.62 11.73 -1.40
N PRO A 164 -0.65 13.07 -1.25
CA PRO A 164 -0.94 13.96 -2.39
C PRO A 164 0.20 14.00 -3.42
N GLU A 165 1.36 13.46 -3.08
CA GLU A 165 2.52 13.42 -3.96
C GLU A 165 2.27 12.55 -5.20
N SER A 166 2.82 12.97 -6.34
CA SER A 166 2.78 12.18 -7.57
C SER A 166 3.48 10.82 -7.39
N PRO A 167 3.09 9.79 -8.15
CA PRO A 167 3.72 8.48 -8.04
C PRO A 167 5.24 8.56 -8.26
N ILE A 168 6.00 7.80 -7.48
CA ILE A 168 7.46 7.76 -7.60
C ILE A 168 7.86 7.19 -8.96
N ALA A 169 8.92 7.77 -9.54
CA ALA A 169 9.60 7.22 -10.73
C ALA A 169 10.89 6.46 -10.36
N ASP A 170 11.55 6.85 -9.27
CA ASP A 170 12.81 6.25 -8.81
C ASP A 170 12.56 5.23 -7.68
N PHE A 171 12.79 3.95 -7.98
CA PHE A 171 12.69 2.82 -7.04
C PHE A 171 13.97 2.60 -6.22
N ARG A 172 15.01 3.43 -6.43
CA ARG A 172 16.34 3.34 -5.80
C ARG A 172 16.94 1.94 -5.89
N LEU A 173 17.09 1.45 -7.12
CA LEU A 173 17.60 0.10 -7.39
C LEU A 173 18.94 -0.12 -6.70
N LYS A 174 19.07 -1.26 -6.02
CA LYS A 174 20.32 -1.75 -5.45
C LYS A 174 20.76 -3.01 -6.18
N ARG A 175 21.99 -3.01 -6.67
CA ARG A 175 22.64 -4.13 -7.35
C ARG A 175 23.33 -5.06 -6.35
N TYR A 176 23.13 -6.36 -6.53
CA TYR A 176 23.77 -7.45 -5.81
C TYR A 176 24.62 -8.28 -6.77
N TYR A 177 25.80 -8.69 -6.33
CA TYR A 177 26.81 -9.38 -7.14
C TYR A 177 26.99 -10.83 -6.69
N TYR A 178 27.06 -11.74 -7.65
CA TYR A 178 27.27 -13.16 -7.42
C TYR A 178 28.19 -13.74 -8.50
N GLU A 179 29.43 -14.02 -8.13
CA GLU A 179 30.38 -14.75 -8.97
C GLU A 179 29.97 -16.22 -9.09
N ARG A 180 29.94 -16.75 -10.31
CA ARG A 180 29.49 -18.13 -10.60
C ARG A 180 30.36 -18.77 -11.65
N ALA A 181 30.38 -20.10 -11.62
CA ALA A 181 30.98 -20.90 -12.68
C ALA A 181 30.10 -22.12 -12.96
N VAL A 182 30.09 -22.55 -14.23
CA VAL A 182 29.51 -23.81 -14.67
C VAL A 182 30.55 -24.58 -15.47
N SER A 183 30.58 -25.91 -15.32
CA SER A 183 31.50 -26.77 -16.08
C SER A 183 30.69 -27.83 -16.81
N SER A 184 30.82 -27.88 -18.13
CA SER A 184 30.09 -28.82 -18.97
C SER A 184 30.68 -28.90 -20.37
N HIS A 185 30.80 -30.11 -20.91
CA HIS A 185 31.15 -30.32 -22.32
C HIS A 185 30.17 -29.66 -23.31
N ARG A 186 28.94 -29.38 -22.90
CA ARG A 186 27.92 -28.71 -23.75
C ARG A 186 28.19 -27.22 -23.95
N LEU A 187 29.17 -26.66 -23.24
CA LEU A 187 29.64 -25.28 -23.46
C LEU A 187 30.40 -25.13 -24.78
N ILE A 188 30.93 -26.22 -25.32
CA ILE A 188 31.66 -26.24 -26.59
C ILE A 188 30.68 -26.04 -27.76
N PRO A 189 30.93 -25.11 -28.69
CA PRO A 189 30.11 -24.93 -29.88
C PRO A 189 29.89 -26.24 -30.64
N GLY A 190 28.64 -26.55 -30.99
CA GLY A 190 28.26 -27.79 -31.69
C GLY A 190 28.02 -29.02 -30.79
N MET A 191 28.29 -28.93 -29.47
CA MET A 191 28.01 -30.01 -28.50
C MET A 191 26.72 -29.78 -27.69
N GLN A 192 25.94 -28.73 -27.99
CA GLN A 192 24.81 -28.25 -27.18
C GLN A 192 23.67 -29.27 -27.04
N ASP A 193 23.38 -30.05 -28.10
CA ASP A 193 22.28 -31.03 -28.12
C ASP A 193 22.69 -32.48 -27.81
N VAL A 194 23.97 -32.71 -27.45
CA VAL A 194 24.45 -34.06 -27.17
C VAL A 194 23.79 -34.58 -25.88
N LYS A 195 22.88 -35.55 -26.04
CA LYS A 195 22.33 -36.34 -24.93
C LYS A 195 23.41 -37.29 -24.42
N VAL A 196 24.27 -36.79 -23.54
CA VAL A 196 25.28 -37.61 -22.86
C VAL A 196 24.54 -38.63 -21.99
N SER A 197 24.57 -39.91 -22.39
CA SER A 197 24.04 -41.01 -21.60
C SER A 197 24.84 -41.12 -20.30
N TRP A 198 24.23 -41.63 -19.23
CA TRP A 198 24.97 -41.95 -17.99
C TRP A 198 26.18 -42.88 -18.25
N LYS A 199 26.11 -43.72 -19.29
CA LYS A 199 27.21 -44.58 -19.74
C LYS A 199 28.35 -43.78 -20.40
N ASP A 200 28.04 -42.66 -21.02
CA ASP A 200 29.02 -41.77 -21.67
C ASP A 200 29.72 -40.89 -20.63
N LYS A 201 29.02 -40.44 -19.57
CA LYS A 201 29.65 -39.75 -18.43
C LYS A 201 30.75 -40.59 -17.76
N ILE A 202 30.53 -41.90 -17.61
CA ILE A 202 31.50 -42.84 -17.00
C ILE A 202 32.66 -43.17 -17.96
N LYS A 203 32.40 -43.20 -19.27
CA LYS A 203 33.46 -43.36 -20.28
C LYS A 203 34.29 -42.10 -20.47
N GLN A 204 33.69 -40.91 -20.35
CA GLN A 204 34.37 -39.62 -20.42
C GLN A 204 35.28 -39.39 -19.20
N SER A 205 34.91 -39.87 -18.01
CA SER A 205 35.81 -39.82 -16.85
C SER A 205 37.07 -40.71 -16.96
N LEU A 206 37.17 -41.55 -17.99
CA LEU A 206 38.33 -42.41 -18.26
C LEU A 206 39.24 -41.85 -19.38
N HIS A 207 38.78 -40.84 -20.13
CA HIS A 207 39.58 -40.12 -21.11
C HIS A 207 39.82 -38.69 -20.63
N SER A 208 41.07 -38.38 -20.32
CA SER A 208 41.57 -37.10 -19.78
C SER A 208 41.22 -35.84 -20.61
N SER A 209 39.97 -35.39 -20.57
CA SER A 209 39.55 -34.06 -21.00
C SER A 209 38.70 -33.46 -19.89
N LYS A 210 39.29 -32.52 -19.15
CA LYS A 210 38.60 -31.75 -18.11
C LYS A 210 37.50 -30.93 -18.79
N ASP A 211 36.26 -31.06 -18.37
CA ASP A 211 35.14 -30.26 -18.87
C ASP A 211 35.52 -28.76 -18.85
N PRO A 212 35.26 -28.01 -19.94
CA PRO A 212 35.52 -26.58 -19.94
C PRO A 212 34.64 -25.91 -18.89
N ALA A 213 35.21 -24.92 -18.22
CA ALA A 213 34.55 -24.10 -17.21
C ALA A 213 34.30 -22.69 -17.76
N LEU A 214 33.04 -22.24 -17.66
CA LEU A 214 32.60 -20.88 -17.94
C LEU A 214 32.40 -20.15 -16.62
N THR A 215 33.12 -19.05 -16.43
CA THR A 215 32.98 -18.17 -15.26
C THR A 215 32.23 -16.90 -15.66
N PHE A 216 31.32 -16.44 -14.80
CA PHE A 216 30.50 -15.27 -15.07
C PHE A 216 29.99 -14.63 -13.78
N ASP A 217 29.62 -13.36 -13.93
CA ASP A 217 29.02 -12.55 -12.87
C ASP A 217 27.52 -12.44 -13.09
N LEU A 218 26.75 -12.85 -12.09
CA LEU A 218 25.32 -12.60 -12.03
C LEU A 218 25.06 -11.36 -11.18
N PHE A 219 24.43 -10.36 -11.80
CA PHE A 219 23.91 -9.19 -11.09
C PHE A 219 22.40 -9.28 -10.94
N VAL A 220 21.93 -9.03 -9.72
CA VAL A 220 20.50 -8.93 -9.39
C VAL A 220 20.23 -7.52 -8.87
N GLU A 221 19.43 -6.75 -9.59
CA GLU A 221 19.01 -5.42 -9.14
C GLU A 221 17.59 -5.45 -8.61
N VAL A 222 17.42 -4.95 -7.38
CA VAL A 222 16.16 -4.98 -6.65
C VAL A 222 15.79 -3.58 -6.14
N PRO A 223 14.50 -3.25 -6.01
CA PRO A 223 14.06 -1.96 -5.51
C PRO A 223 14.36 -1.82 -4.02
N LYS A 224 14.70 -0.60 -3.60
CA LYS A 224 14.78 -0.22 -2.18
C LYS A 224 13.55 0.56 -1.72
N ILE A 225 12.84 1.16 -2.65
CA ILE A 225 11.57 1.85 -2.43
C ILE A 225 10.56 1.30 -3.42
N VAL A 226 9.36 0.99 -2.96
CA VAL A 226 8.19 0.70 -3.78
C VAL A 226 7.01 1.51 -3.26
N GLN A 227 6.07 1.82 -4.14
CA GLN A 227 4.87 2.54 -3.77
C GLN A 227 3.65 1.68 -4.12
N LEU A 228 2.72 1.57 -3.17
CA LEU A 228 1.46 0.89 -3.41
C LEU A 228 0.69 1.59 -4.54
N ASP A 229 0.05 0.81 -5.39
CA ASP A 229 -0.77 1.29 -6.51
C ASP A 229 -0.04 2.16 -7.54
N ASN A 230 1.30 2.08 -7.58
CA ASN A 230 2.08 2.83 -8.56
C ASN A 230 1.74 2.40 -10.01
N PRO A 231 1.59 3.35 -10.96
CA PRO A 231 1.31 3.08 -12.36
C PRO A 231 2.53 2.56 -13.15
N THR A 232 3.72 2.55 -12.57
CA THR A 232 4.95 1.97 -13.15
C THR A 232 5.21 0.60 -12.51
N PRO A 233 5.54 -0.45 -13.29
CA PRO A 233 5.91 -1.75 -12.75
C PRO A 233 7.13 -1.66 -11.81
N ILE A 234 7.15 -2.51 -10.79
CA ILE A 234 8.29 -2.65 -9.89
C ILE A 234 9.43 -3.33 -10.65
N PRO A 235 10.59 -2.67 -10.81
CA PRO A 235 11.71 -3.25 -11.54
C PRO A 235 12.33 -4.42 -10.77
N PHE A 236 12.67 -5.51 -11.48
CA PHE A 236 13.49 -6.60 -10.95
C PHE A 236 14.42 -7.08 -12.06
N ARG A 237 15.69 -6.67 -11.99
CA ARG A 237 16.59 -6.79 -13.14
C ARG A 237 17.65 -7.85 -12.95
N LEU A 238 17.90 -8.59 -14.03
CA LEU A 238 18.93 -9.63 -14.09
C LEU A 238 19.90 -9.32 -15.21
N LEU A 239 21.18 -9.45 -14.92
CA LEU A 239 22.26 -9.29 -15.87
C LEU A 239 23.28 -10.40 -15.64
N VAL A 240 23.75 -11.02 -16.71
CA VAL A 240 24.87 -11.95 -16.66
C VAL A 240 26.00 -11.38 -17.51
N SER A 241 27.17 -11.20 -16.90
CA SER A 241 28.37 -10.74 -17.57
C SER A 241 29.41 -11.85 -17.59
N PRO A 242 29.99 -12.20 -18.75
CA PRO A 242 31.09 -13.17 -18.78
C PRO A 242 32.31 -12.66 -18.01
N ASN A 243 33.02 -13.57 -17.36
CA ASN A 243 34.39 -13.36 -16.88
C ASN A 243 35.33 -14.19 -17.76
N TRP A 244 35.82 -13.57 -18.82
CA TRP A 244 36.66 -14.24 -19.82
C TRP A 244 38.05 -14.59 -19.32
N GLU A 245 38.57 -13.88 -18.31
CA GLU A 245 39.89 -14.14 -17.75
C GLU A 245 39.96 -15.51 -17.08
N GLU A 246 38.90 -15.88 -16.37
CA GLU A 246 38.80 -17.14 -15.64
C GLU A 246 38.10 -18.26 -16.42
N THR A 247 37.49 -17.93 -17.56
CA THR A 247 36.86 -18.90 -18.46
C THR A 247 37.91 -19.72 -19.21
N SER A 248 37.61 -21.00 -19.43
CA SER A 248 38.49 -21.92 -20.17
C SER A 248 38.73 -21.45 -21.60
N ASN A 249 39.98 -21.54 -22.07
CA ASN A 249 40.41 -21.00 -23.37
C ASN A 249 39.57 -21.51 -24.56
N ASP A 250 39.11 -22.76 -24.51
CA ASP A 250 38.38 -23.41 -25.60
C ASP A 250 36.95 -22.85 -25.81
N ILE A 251 36.45 -22.04 -24.88
CA ILE A 251 35.11 -21.44 -24.91
C ILE A 251 35.14 -19.92 -24.59
N ARG A 252 36.32 -19.30 -24.66
CA ARG A 252 36.47 -17.85 -24.44
C ARG A 252 35.81 -17.09 -25.60
N ASP A 253 35.13 -16.00 -25.26
CA ASP A 253 34.40 -15.12 -26.20
C ASP A 253 33.23 -15.79 -26.95
N GLU A 254 32.83 -16.99 -26.55
CA GLU A 254 31.69 -17.70 -27.13
C GLU A 254 30.37 -17.26 -26.48
N ALA A 255 29.38 -16.88 -27.29
CA ALA A 255 28.05 -16.53 -26.79
C ALA A 255 27.34 -17.77 -26.22
N GLN A 256 26.77 -17.63 -25.02
CA GLN A 256 26.10 -18.72 -24.31
C GLN A 256 24.61 -18.43 -24.12
N ASP A 257 23.79 -19.48 -24.17
CA ASP A 257 22.34 -19.35 -23.96
C ASP A 257 22.02 -19.47 -22.45
N VAL A 258 21.80 -18.34 -21.79
CA VAL A 258 21.43 -18.30 -20.38
C VAL A 258 19.91 -18.34 -20.26
N LYS A 259 19.38 -19.44 -19.74
CA LYS A 259 17.93 -19.63 -19.52
C LYS A 259 17.57 -19.32 -18.08
N LEU A 260 16.51 -18.54 -17.89
CA LEU A 260 15.91 -18.36 -16.58
C LEU A 260 15.01 -19.55 -16.26
N VAL A 261 15.33 -20.28 -15.20
CA VAL A 261 14.57 -21.48 -14.78
C VAL A 261 13.46 -21.11 -13.82
N SER A 262 13.77 -20.31 -12.79
CA SER A 262 12.78 -19.86 -11.81
C SER A 262 13.20 -18.56 -11.14
N VAL A 263 12.18 -17.78 -10.74
CA VAL A 263 12.34 -16.57 -9.93
C VAL A 263 11.27 -16.53 -8.86
N HIS A 264 11.71 -16.48 -7.62
CA HIS A 264 10.87 -16.27 -6.46
C HIS A 264 11.21 -14.92 -5.85
N VAL A 265 10.21 -14.07 -5.67
CA VAL A 265 10.36 -12.80 -4.97
C VAL A 265 9.22 -12.69 -3.98
N SER A 266 9.57 -12.40 -2.73
CA SER A 266 8.63 -12.25 -1.63
C SER A 266 8.87 -10.93 -0.91
N ILE A 267 7.79 -10.34 -0.39
CA ILE A 267 7.87 -9.26 0.59
C ILE A 267 7.67 -9.88 1.98
N ILE A 268 8.61 -9.62 2.87
CA ILE A 268 8.53 -9.96 4.29
C ILE A 268 8.08 -8.70 5.02
N THR A 269 6.87 -8.72 5.58
CA THR A 269 6.35 -7.67 6.47
C THR A 269 6.74 -8.01 7.90
N ILE A 270 7.49 -7.12 8.54
CA ILE A 270 7.95 -7.24 9.92
C ILE A 270 7.13 -6.26 10.77
N THR A 271 6.37 -6.80 11.71
CA THR A 271 5.63 -6.03 12.72
C THR A 271 6.35 -6.13 14.04
N THR A 272 6.76 -4.99 14.57
CA THR A 272 7.44 -4.89 15.85
C THR A 272 6.54 -4.19 16.85
N ILE A 273 6.24 -4.88 17.96
CA ILE A 273 5.65 -4.26 19.15
C ILE A 273 6.79 -3.70 20.00
N ILE A 274 6.73 -2.40 20.30
CA ILE A 274 7.68 -1.68 21.14
C ILE A 274 7.11 -1.65 22.57
N CYS A 275 7.69 -2.44 23.46
CA CYS A 275 7.27 -2.55 24.85
C CYS A 275 7.86 -1.44 25.72
N HIS A 276 7.35 -1.31 26.96
CA HIS A 276 7.97 -0.43 27.95
C HIS A 276 9.43 -0.83 28.20
N ALA A 277 10.29 0.16 28.48
CA ALA A 277 11.75 0.04 28.56
C ALA A 277 12.47 -0.30 27.24
N GLY A 278 11.82 -0.15 26.08
CA GLY A 278 12.47 -0.23 24.76
C GLY A 278 12.65 -1.65 24.21
N LEU A 279 12.17 -2.67 24.92
CA LEU A 279 12.14 -4.04 24.43
C LEU A 279 11.29 -4.12 23.15
N GLN A 280 11.78 -4.82 22.13
CA GLN A 280 11.11 -4.98 20.84
C GLN A 280 10.75 -6.43 20.59
N VAL A 281 9.50 -6.70 20.25
CA VAL A 281 8.98 -8.03 19.89
C VAL A 281 8.63 -7.99 18.41
N PRO A 282 9.48 -8.53 17.52
CA PRO A 282 9.20 -8.61 16.09
C PRO A 282 8.43 -9.89 15.74
N GLU A 283 7.53 -9.81 14.78
CA GLU A 283 6.87 -10.92 14.12
C GLU A 283 6.88 -10.67 12.61
N SER A 284 7.15 -11.70 11.82
CA SER A 284 7.23 -11.57 10.36
C SER A 284 6.17 -12.41 9.65
N THR A 285 5.66 -11.86 8.55
CA THR A 285 4.80 -12.56 7.59
C THR A 285 5.43 -12.43 6.21
N GLU A 286 5.43 -13.51 5.42
CA GLU A 286 6.05 -13.54 4.10
C GLU A 286 4.95 -13.73 3.04
N VAL A 287 4.98 -12.88 2.01
CA VAL A 287 4.05 -12.93 0.89
C VAL A 287 4.84 -13.06 -0.40
N ASP A 288 4.65 -14.19 -1.10
CA ASP A 288 5.20 -14.41 -2.45
C ASP A 288 4.45 -13.55 -3.47
N LEU A 289 5.20 -12.88 -4.36
CA LEU A 289 4.67 -11.96 -5.38
C LEU A 289 4.22 -12.66 -6.68
N GLY A 290 4.34 -13.97 -6.76
CA GLY A 290 3.80 -14.79 -7.84
C GLY A 290 4.61 -14.75 -9.14
N LEU A 291 5.87 -14.30 -9.12
CA LEU A 291 6.70 -14.16 -10.33
C LEU A 291 6.82 -15.47 -11.11
N SER A 292 7.10 -16.58 -10.43
CA SER A 292 7.19 -17.89 -11.09
C SER A 292 5.90 -18.27 -11.82
N GLN A 293 4.74 -18.03 -11.19
CA GLN A 293 3.45 -18.30 -11.82
C GLN A 293 3.17 -17.38 -13.01
N ALA A 294 3.55 -16.10 -12.90
CA ALA A 294 3.41 -15.12 -13.98
C ALA A 294 4.29 -15.47 -15.20
N ILE A 295 5.53 -15.89 -14.95
CA ILE A 295 6.45 -16.34 -16.01
C ILE A 295 5.91 -17.59 -16.70
N LEU A 296 5.43 -18.58 -15.93
CA LEU A 296 4.82 -19.80 -16.48
C LEU A 296 3.60 -19.52 -17.36
N GLN A 297 2.73 -18.60 -16.95
CA GLN A 297 1.55 -18.20 -17.74
C GLN A 297 1.91 -17.53 -19.07
N ARG A 298 3.10 -16.93 -19.16
CA ARG A 298 3.61 -16.33 -20.39
C ARG A 298 3.97 -17.37 -21.45
N GLY A 299 4.27 -18.61 -21.07
CA GLY A 299 4.56 -19.72 -21.99
C GLY A 299 5.95 -19.67 -22.67
N ASP A 300 6.64 -18.53 -22.64
CA ASP A 300 7.97 -18.37 -23.24
C ASP A 300 9.11 -18.65 -22.26
N THR A 301 10.20 -19.23 -22.77
CA THR A 301 11.47 -19.27 -22.03
C THR A 301 12.12 -17.90 -22.01
N ILE A 302 12.36 -17.35 -20.81
CA ILE A 302 13.07 -16.09 -20.63
C ILE A 302 14.58 -16.34 -20.77
N ARG A 303 15.23 -15.62 -21.68
CA ARG A 303 16.67 -15.68 -21.92
C ARG A 303 17.34 -14.43 -21.37
N ILE A 304 18.44 -14.59 -20.65
CA ILE A 304 19.29 -13.49 -20.19
C ILE A 304 20.41 -13.30 -21.22
N PRO A 305 20.62 -12.08 -21.76
CA PRO A 305 21.71 -11.82 -22.69
C PRO A 305 23.07 -12.18 -22.08
N PHE A 306 23.90 -12.87 -22.86
CA PHE A 306 25.28 -13.20 -22.54
C PHE A 306 26.16 -12.71 -23.69
N THR A 307 26.48 -11.42 -23.64
CA THR A 307 27.15 -10.69 -24.73
C THR A 307 28.29 -9.85 -24.18
N ALA A 308 29.13 -9.30 -25.08
CA ALA A 308 30.23 -8.42 -24.69
C ALA A 308 29.76 -7.08 -24.09
N ASP A 309 28.60 -6.58 -24.50
CA ASP A 309 27.92 -5.43 -23.88
C ASP A 309 26.53 -5.88 -23.39
N PRO A 310 26.44 -6.45 -22.18
CA PRO A 310 25.23 -7.08 -21.70
C PRO A 310 24.27 -6.02 -21.13
N GLN A 311 23.02 -6.03 -21.60
CA GLN A 311 21.95 -5.18 -21.07
C GLN A 311 21.09 -5.98 -20.08
N PRO A 312 20.70 -5.40 -18.94
CA PRO A 312 19.87 -6.09 -17.97
C PRO A 312 18.47 -6.34 -18.53
N ILE A 313 17.92 -7.53 -18.26
CA ILE A 313 16.50 -7.80 -18.50
C ILE A 313 15.70 -7.40 -17.27
N ASP A 314 14.55 -6.76 -17.46
CA ASP A 314 13.65 -6.38 -16.36
C ASP A 314 12.45 -7.34 -16.28
N ILE A 315 12.56 -8.34 -15.40
CA ILE A 315 11.49 -9.32 -15.18
C ILE A 315 10.23 -8.64 -14.65
N GLY A 316 10.41 -7.61 -13.81
CA GLY A 316 9.32 -6.85 -13.22
C GLY A 316 8.48 -6.15 -14.29
N GLU A 317 9.14 -5.51 -15.25
CA GLU A 317 8.47 -4.92 -16.41
C GLU A 317 7.80 -6.00 -17.30
N MET A 318 8.52 -7.08 -17.60
CA MET A 318 8.04 -8.17 -18.48
C MET A 318 6.74 -8.83 -18.01
N ILE A 319 6.51 -8.90 -16.69
CA ILE A 319 5.28 -9.45 -16.11
C ILE A 319 4.32 -8.38 -15.58
N ASN A 320 4.66 -7.10 -15.78
CA ASN A 320 3.91 -5.97 -15.23
C ASN A 320 3.72 -6.06 -13.70
N LEU A 321 4.79 -6.38 -12.96
CA LEU A 321 4.81 -6.61 -11.52
C LEU A 321 4.38 -5.35 -10.77
N ARG A 322 3.29 -5.44 -10.00
CA ARG A 322 2.74 -4.32 -9.23
C ARG A 322 2.13 -4.82 -7.93
N ILE A 323 2.21 -3.99 -6.90
CA ILE A 323 1.58 -4.23 -5.60
C ILE A 323 0.60 -3.09 -5.30
N GLY A 324 -0.56 -3.42 -4.75
CA GLY A 324 -1.61 -2.43 -4.45
C GLY A 324 -3.01 -2.98 -4.65
N GLN A 325 -4.02 -2.20 -4.25
CA GLN A 325 -5.43 -2.61 -4.34
C GLN A 325 -6.03 -2.39 -5.72
N LYS A 326 -5.59 -1.36 -6.44
CA LYS A 326 -6.08 -0.98 -7.78
C LYS A 326 -5.24 -1.59 -8.90
N THR A 327 -3.91 -1.55 -8.76
CA THR A 327 -2.99 -1.91 -9.86
C THR A 327 -2.25 -3.23 -9.66
N GLY A 328 -2.50 -3.92 -8.53
CA GLY A 328 -1.80 -5.15 -8.17
C GLY A 328 -1.92 -6.28 -9.20
N TYR A 329 -0.80 -6.93 -9.52
CA TYR A 329 -0.73 -8.12 -10.36
C TYR A 329 -0.03 -9.27 -9.61
N PRO A 330 -0.57 -10.52 -9.64
CA PRO A 330 -1.74 -10.97 -10.40
C PRO A 330 -3.07 -10.43 -9.84
N ARG A 331 -4.08 -10.19 -10.70
CA ARG A 331 -5.40 -9.62 -10.31
C ARG A 331 -6.22 -10.44 -9.30
N ARG A 332 -5.75 -11.64 -8.90
CA ARG A 332 -6.36 -12.51 -7.89
C ARG A 332 -5.32 -12.93 -6.86
N TRP A 333 -4.85 -11.94 -6.09
CA TRP A 333 -4.28 -12.18 -4.77
C TRP A 333 -5.31 -12.97 -3.95
N THR A 334 -4.91 -14.09 -3.34
CA THR A 334 -5.79 -14.75 -2.35
C THR A 334 -6.11 -13.76 -1.22
N SER A 335 -7.19 -13.93 -0.46
CA SER A 335 -7.62 -12.94 0.56
C SER A 335 -6.55 -12.59 1.62
N VAL A 336 -5.49 -13.38 1.75
CA VAL A 336 -4.33 -13.16 2.63
C VAL A 336 -3.32 -12.15 2.04
N GLN A 337 -3.39 -11.96 0.73
CA GLN A 337 -2.37 -11.42 -0.14
C GLN A 337 -2.75 -9.98 -0.61
N SER A 338 -3.99 -9.55 -0.37
CA SER A 338 -4.53 -8.21 -0.66
C SER A 338 -4.22 -7.14 0.41
N GLU A 339 -3.37 -7.44 1.39
CA GLU A 339 -3.18 -6.64 2.62
C GLU A 339 -1.80 -5.98 2.74
N PHE A 340 -1.11 -5.67 1.63
CA PHE A 340 0.08 -4.83 1.73
C PHE A 340 -0.27 -3.48 2.37
N THR A 341 0.51 -3.10 3.37
CA THR A 341 0.46 -1.78 3.99
C THR A 341 1.77 -1.06 3.71
N HIS A 342 1.74 0.27 3.71
CA HIS A 342 2.96 1.06 3.70
C HIS A 342 3.73 0.87 5.02
N SER A 343 5.02 1.17 5.02
CA SER A 343 5.82 1.20 6.23
C SER A 343 5.38 2.36 7.12
N PHE A 344 5.11 2.09 8.40
CA PHE A 344 4.74 3.12 9.37
C PHE A 344 5.23 2.78 10.77
N GLN A 345 5.31 3.79 11.62
CA GLN A 345 5.47 3.62 13.05
C GLN A 345 4.47 4.51 13.75
N ILE A 346 3.69 3.94 14.66
CA ILE A 346 2.73 4.69 15.45
C ILE A 346 2.53 4.04 16.82
N TYR A 347 2.50 4.86 17.86
CA TYR A 347 2.49 4.41 19.25
C TYR A 347 3.53 3.30 19.42
N ASN A 348 3.11 2.12 19.86
CA ASN A 348 3.96 0.96 20.10
C ASN A 348 4.01 -0.05 18.94
N ILE A 349 3.56 0.30 17.73
CA ILE A 349 3.58 -0.57 16.55
C ILE A 349 4.51 0.03 15.50
N ARG A 350 5.48 -0.75 15.04
CA ARG A 350 6.28 -0.46 13.83
C ARG A 350 6.02 -1.54 12.80
N VAL A 351 5.71 -1.14 11.56
CA VAL A 351 5.62 -2.03 10.41
C VAL A 351 6.70 -1.64 9.42
N SER A 352 7.61 -2.57 9.13
CA SER A 352 8.68 -2.43 8.13
C SER A 352 8.69 -3.63 7.17
N HIS A 353 9.45 -3.53 6.10
CA HIS A 353 9.44 -4.54 5.04
C HIS A 353 10.84 -4.92 4.60
N GLN A 354 10.98 -6.14 4.10
CA GLN A 354 12.16 -6.61 3.38
C GLN A 354 11.72 -7.29 2.09
N LEU A 355 12.54 -7.16 1.05
CA LEU A 355 12.44 -7.96 -0.17
C LEU A 355 13.35 -9.17 -0.04
N LYS A 356 12.84 -10.35 -0.33
CA LYS A 356 13.60 -11.61 -0.40
C LYS A 356 13.49 -12.15 -1.81
N TRP A 357 14.59 -12.64 -2.38
CA TRP A 357 14.57 -13.24 -3.71
C TRP A 357 15.40 -14.53 -3.79
N SER A 358 15.03 -15.37 -4.75
CA SER A 358 15.76 -16.56 -5.19
C SER A 358 15.65 -16.63 -6.72
N VAL A 359 16.79 -16.67 -7.39
CA VAL A 359 16.91 -16.73 -8.85
C VAL A 359 17.66 -18.00 -9.20
N GLN A 360 17.12 -18.75 -10.15
CA GLN A 360 17.76 -19.94 -10.71
C GLN A 360 17.84 -19.81 -12.22
N GLY A 361 19.04 -19.98 -12.76
CA GLY A 361 19.28 -20.02 -14.20
C GLY A 361 19.97 -21.31 -14.61
N GLU A 362 20.10 -21.50 -15.92
CA GLU A 362 20.72 -22.64 -16.55
C GLU A 362 21.55 -22.19 -17.75
N ILE A 363 22.77 -22.73 -17.87
CA ILE A 363 23.66 -22.56 -19.03
C ILE A 363 24.16 -23.96 -19.41
N ALA A 364 24.01 -24.32 -20.69
CA ALA A 364 24.48 -25.61 -21.20
C ALA A 364 23.99 -26.85 -20.41
N GLY A 365 22.79 -26.76 -19.80
CA GLY A 365 22.19 -27.80 -18.97
C GLY A 365 22.64 -27.81 -17.50
N GLU A 366 23.59 -26.94 -17.13
CA GLU A 366 24.06 -26.78 -15.75
C GLU A 366 23.36 -25.61 -15.07
N ARG A 367 22.91 -25.83 -13.83
CA ARG A 367 22.09 -24.86 -13.09
C ARG A 367 22.93 -24.05 -12.11
N PHE A 368 22.63 -22.76 -12.02
CA PHE A 368 23.19 -21.86 -11.01
C PHE A 368 22.07 -21.18 -10.21
N LYS A 369 22.41 -20.70 -9.01
CA LYS A 369 21.45 -20.08 -8.09
C LYS A 369 22.03 -18.84 -7.41
N ALA A 370 21.18 -17.84 -7.18
CA ALA A 370 21.47 -16.72 -6.30
C ALA A 370 20.28 -16.41 -5.40
N GLU A 371 20.57 -16.03 -4.17
CA GLU A 371 19.55 -15.67 -3.16
C GLU A 371 20.00 -14.45 -2.40
N GLY A 372 19.02 -13.67 -1.94
CA GLY A 372 19.32 -12.51 -1.11
C GLY A 372 18.11 -11.93 -0.42
N LYS A 373 18.40 -10.97 0.45
CA LYS A 373 17.43 -10.15 1.17
C LYS A 373 17.89 -8.71 1.19
N SER A 374 16.95 -7.78 1.17
CA SER A 374 17.20 -6.34 1.25
C SER A 374 16.08 -5.64 2.00
N ASP A 375 16.39 -4.63 2.80
CA ASP A 375 15.34 -3.77 3.37
C ASP A 375 14.54 -3.08 2.27
N LEU A 376 13.24 -2.92 2.50
CA LEU A 376 12.32 -2.34 1.52
C LEU A 376 11.46 -1.28 2.22
N LEU A 377 11.44 -0.07 1.67
CA LEU A 377 10.49 0.95 2.08
C LEU A 377 9.25 0.87 1.18
N ILE A 378 8.09 0.59 1.77
CA ILE A 378 6.81 0.63 1.05
C ILE A 378 6.13 1.97 1.35
N LEU A 379 5.86 2.76 0.33
CA LEU A 379 5.20 4.06 0.42
C LEU A 379 3.68 3.95 0.25
N LYS A 380 2.99 4.97 0.77
CA LYS A 380 1.54 5.14 0.61
C LYS A 380 1.18 5.31 -0.88
N PRO A 381 0.01 4.82 -1.32
CA PRO A 381 -0.50 5.12 -2.65
C PRO A 381 -0.71 6.63 -2.83
N SER A 382 -0.51 7.11 -4.07
CA SER A 382 -0.85 8.49 -4.43
C SER A 382 -2.37 8.69 -4.45
N ASP A 383 -2.81 9.89 -4.05
CA ASP A 383 -4.20 10.29 -4.12
C ASP A 383 -4.52 10.81 -5.53
N ASP A 384 -5.19 9.99 -6.34
CA ASP A 384 -5.63 10.38 -7.68
C ASP A 384 -6.85 11.30 -7.67
N ARG A 385 -7.38 11.65 -6.49
CA ARG A 385 -8.53 12.56 -6.37
C ARG A 385 -8.04 13.99 -6.67
N PRO A 386 -8.81 14.80 -7.41
CA PRO A 386 -8.50 16.22 -7.56
C PRO A 386 -8.43 16.84 -6.16
N GLU A 387 -7.36 17.61 -5.89
CA GLU A 387 -7.24 18.35 -4.64
C GLU A 387 -8.54 19.12 -4.42
N SER A 388 -9.25 18.82 -3.34
CA SER A 388 -10.30 19.71 -2.89
C SER A 388 -9.58 21.02 -2.57
N GLN A 389 -9.86 22.07 -3.35
CA GLN A 389 -9.44 23.42 -2.98
C GLN A 389 -9.95 23.63 -1.56
N ASP A 390 -9.04 23.57 -0.59
CA ASP A 390 -9.30 24.01 0.76
C ASP A 390 -9.64 25.50 0.63
N VAL A 391 -10.94 25.80 0.56
CA VAL A 391 -11.43 27.16 0.69
C VAL A 391 -11.11 27.54 2.13
N VAL A 392 -9.99 28.21 2.30
CA VAL A 392 -9.68 28.98 3.50
C VAL A 392 -10.81 29.99 3.64
N LEU A 393 -11.79 29.68 4.49
CA LEU A 393 -12.83 30.61 4.87
C LEU A 393 -12.21 31.61 5.84
N GLU A 394 -11.53 32.63 5.30
CA GLU A 394 -11.48 33.91 5.99
C GLU A 394 -12.85 34.58 5.90
N ALA A 395 -13.16 35.30 6.98
CA ALA A 395 -14.48 35.74 7.37
C ALA A 395 -15.22 36.60 6.32
N GLY A 396 -16.55 36.48 6.31
CA GLY A 396 -17.45 37.57 5.95
C GLY A 396 -18.23 37.41 4.64
N GLU A 397 -19.54 37.15 4.80
CA GLU A 397 -20.64 37.44 3.87
C GLU A 397 -20.76 36.68 2.54
N ARG A 398 -21.94 36.06 2.35
CA ARG A 398 -22.34 35.28 1.17
C ARG A 398 -23.13 36.15 0.19
N ILE A 399 -22.73 36.12 -1.08
CA ILE A 399 -23.66 36.17 -2.22
C ILE A 399 -23.41 34.89 -3.04
N PRO A 400 -24.44 34.08 -3.37
CA PRO A 400 -24.24 32.88 -4.18
C PRO A 400 -24.15 33.25 -5.65
N LEU A 401 -22.98 33.11 -6.26
CA LEU A 401 -22.83 33.19 -7.71
C LEU A 401 -23.20 31.84 -8.35
N ARG A 402 -24.33 31.85 -9.06
CA ARG A 402 -24.71 30.87 -10.07
C ARG A 402 -23.55 30.71 -11.06
N GLN A 403 -23.12 29.47 -11.31
CA GLN A 403 -22.28 29.15 -12.45
C GLN A 403 -23.10 29.32 -13.73
N ASP A 404 -22.85 30.39 -14.46
CA ASP A 404 -23.27 30.54 -15.85
C ASP A 404 -22.01 30.92 -16.66
N SER A 405 -21.49 29.94 -17.41
CA SER A 405 -20.20 29.99 -18.10
C SER A 405 -20.30 30.64 -19.50
N SER A 406 -21.01 31.76 -19.60
CA SER A 406 -21.29 32.46 -20.87
C SER A 406 -20.60 33.82 -21.04
N TRP A 407 -19.69 34.22 -20.14
CA TRP A 407 -19.09 35.57 -20.15
C TRP A 407 -17.70 35.74 -20.78
N ILE A 408 -17.06 34.67 -21.28
CA ILE A 408 -15.78 34.82 -21.98
C ILE A 408 -16.05 35.02 -23.47
N ARG A 409 -16.36 36.27 -23.85
CA ARG A 409 -16.07 36.78 -25.19
C ARG A 409 -14.93 37.79 -25.04
N PRO A 410 -13.82 37.66 -25.79
CA PRO A 410 -12.80 38.71 -25.80
C PRO A 410 -13.43 40.00 -26.35
N PRO A 411 -13.20 41.17 -25.73
CA PRO A 411 -13.70 42.43 -26.26
C PRO A 411 -13.04 42.73 -27.61
N ALA A 412 -13.80 43.36 -28.51
CA ALA A 412 -13.30 43.86 -29.78
C ALA A 412 -12.22 44.93 -29.53
N GLU A 413 -11.20 44.97 -30.39
CA GLU A 413 -10.10 45.95 -30.34
C GLU A 413 -10.66 47.38 -30.39
N GLU A 414 -10.75 48.04 -29.24
CA GLU A 414 -10.91 49.49 -29.15
C GLU A 414 -9.51 50.13 -29.10
N GLN A 415 -9.25 51.04 -30.06
CA GLN A 415 -8.02 51.81 -30.17
C GLN A 415 -7.74 52.57 -28.87
N LEU A 416 -6.57 52.31 -28.28
CA LEU A 416 -6.05 53.06 -27.13
C LEU A 416 -5.77 54.52 -27.51
N PRO A 417 -6.11 55.50 -26.65
CA PRO A 417 -5.81 56.91 -26.89
C PRO A 417 -4.30 57.18 -26.86
N SER A 418 -3.86 58.18 -27.63
CA SER A 418 -2.45 58.49 -27.79
C SER A 418 -1.89 59.27 -26.59
N PHE A 419 -0.57 59.16 -26.39
CA PHE A 419 0.19 59.74 -25.28
C PHE A 419 0.03 61.26 -25.11
N LEU A 420 -0.53 61.97 -26.10
CA LEU A 420 -0.80 63.41 -26.03
C LEU A 420 -2.05 63.78 -25.22
N ASP A 421 -2.99 62.84 -25.03
CA ASP A 421 -4.24 63.10 -24.30
C ASP A 421 -4.05 63.03 -22.77
N ALA A 422 -3.00 62.36 -22.29
CA ALA A 422 -2.70 62.25 -20.85
C ALA A 422 -1.99 63.48 -20.25
N GLN A 423 -1.55 64.44 -21.08
CA GLN A 423 -0.77 65.60 -20.62
C GLN A 423 -1.61 66.89 -20.43
N MET A 424 -2.90 66.86 -20.76
CA MET A 424 -3.82 68.00 -20.59
C MET A 424 -4.58 67.97 -19.24
N ASP A 425 -4.60 66.83 -18.53
CA ASP A 425 -5.43 66.65 -17.32
C ASP A 425 -4.74 67.07 -16.01
N GLU A 426 -3.43 67.34 -16.02
CA GLU A 426 -2.68 67.78 -14.81
C GLU A 426 -2.71 69.30 -14.56
N ARG A 427 -3.43 70.11 -15.36
CA ARG A 427 -3.50 71.58 -15.17
C ARG A 427 -4.74 72.10 -14.44
N VAL A 428 -5.64 71.23 -13.99
CA VAL A 428 -6.82 71.62 -13.22
C VAL A 428 -6.93 70.61 -12.09
N ILE A 429 -6.28 70.81 -10.95
CA ILE A 429 -6.93 71.29 -9.73
C ILE A 429 -5.81 71.68 -8.77
N GLY A 430 -5.53 72.98 -8.70
CA GLY A 430 -5.03 73.64 -7.51
C GLY A 430 -5.99 74.78 -7.20
N ILE A 431 -6.35 74.95 -5.92
CA ILE A 431 -6.55 76.22 -5.19
C ILE A 431 -7.58 76.08 -4.06
N ALA A 432 -7.13 76.51 -2.87
CA ALA A 432 -7.82 77.16 -1.72
C ALA A 432 -8.77 76.33 -0.84
N HIS A 433 -8.39 76.14 0.44
CA HIS A 433 -8.74 76.94 1.65
C HIS A 433 -10.16 76.62 2.15
N SER A 434 -10.38 76.31 3.42
CA SER A 434 -9.85 76.91 4.65
C SER A 434 -9.72 75.91 5.80
#